data_AF-A0A7K2NTG3-F1
#
_entry.id   AF-A0A7K2NTG3-F1
#
_cell.length_a   1.000
_cell.length_b   1.000
_cell.length_c   1.000
_cell.angle_alpha   90.00
_cell.angle_beta   90.00
_cell.angle_gamma   90.00
#
_symmetry.space_group_name_H-M   'P 1'
#
loop_
_entity.id
_entity.type
_entity.pdbx_description
1 polymer ?
#
loop_
_entity_poly.entity_id
_entity_poly.type
_entity_poly.pdbx_seq_one_letter_code
_entity_poly.pdbx_strand_id
1 'polypeptide(L)' 'HVHDRAAFDPVRTGIALLVTAKRTWDGFAWRSDNWIDKLTGSTRVRTMIDAGADTDEVVHGWEAELAAFRRTRRQYLLYR' A
#
# COMPACT_ATOMS: atom_id res chain seq x y z
N HIS A 1 -10.95 15.36 1.75
CA HIS A 1 -10.11 16.36 2.44
C HIS A 1 -9.67 15.75 3.78
N VAL A 2 -8.43 15.97 4.23
CA VAL A 2 -7.89 15.35 5.47
C VAL A 2 -8.03 16.34 6.63
N HIS A 3 -8.77 15.96 7.67
CA HIS A 3 -9.04 16.81 8.83
C HIS A 3 -8.09 16.58 10.01
N ASP A 4 -7.51 15.38 10.14
CA ASP A 4 -6.46 15.04 11.11
C ASP A 4 -5.31 14.36 10.36
N ARG A 5 -4.14 15.01 10.36
CA ARG A 5 -2.95 14.49 9.67
C ARG A 5 -2.22 13.42 10.45
N ALA A 6 -2.34 13.41 11.78
CA ALA A 6 -1.65 12.43 12.63
C ALA A 6 -2.35 11.07 12.61
N ALA A 7 -3.69 11.07 12.48
CA ALA A 7 -4.49 9.86 12.34
C ALA A 7 -4.53 9.30 10.91
N PHE A 8 -4.19 10.11 9.90
CA PHE A 8 -4.32 9.73 8.50
C PHE A 8 -3.12 8.90 7.99
N ASP A 9 -3.40 7.68 7.53
CA ASP A 9 -2.44 6.86 6.79
C ASP A 9 -2.70 6.98 5.27
N PRO A 10 -1.87 7.75 4.54
CA PRO A 10 -2.05 7.95 3.10
C PRO A 10 -1.84 6.66 2.29
N VAL A 11 -0.93 5.77 2.72
CA VAL A 11 -0.60 4.55 1.96
C VAL A 11 -1.73 3.55 2.12
N ARG A 12 -2.22 3.31 3.35
CA ARG A 12 -3.40 2.48 3.59
C ARG A 12 -4.61 3.00 2.82
N THR A 13 -4.80 4.31 2.78
CA THR A 13 -5.91 4.93 2.03
C THR A 13 -5.82 4.65 0.53
N GLY A 14 -4.63 4.77 -0.08
CA GLY A 14 -4.43 4.45 -1.51
C GLY A 14 -4.76 2.98 -1.83
N ILE A 15 -4.37 2.07 -0.94
CA ILE A 15 -4.67 0.64 -1.07
C ILE A 15 -6.17 0.37 -0.93
N ALA A 16 -6.83 1.00 0.04
CA ALA A 16 -8.27 0.89 0.22
C ALA A 16 -9.05 1.34 -1.01
N LEU A 17 -8.60 2.41 -1.68
CA LEU A 17 -9.20 2.86 -2.94
C LEU A 17 -9.07 1.80 -4.05
N LEU A 18 -7.90 1.17 -4.19
CA LEU A 18 -7.67 0.12 -5.18
C LEU A 18 -8.52 -1.13 -4.91
N VAL A 19 -8.54 -1.60 -3.65
CA VAL A 19 -9.36 -2.74 -3.21
C VAL A 19 -10.84 -2.46 -3.46
N THR A 20 -11.32 -1.26 -3.10
CA THR A 20 -12.72 -0.86 -3.31
C THR A 20 -13.04 -0.83 -4.80
N ALA A 21 -12.21 -0.16 -5.61
CA ALA A 21 -12.41 -0.09 -7.06
C ALA A 21 -12.45 -1.47 -7.71
N LYS A 22 -11.55 -2.40 -7.31
CA LYS A 22 -11.55 -3.78 -7.79
C LYS A 22 -12.83 -4.54 -7.42
N ARG A 23 -13.39 -4.28 -6.22
CA ARG A 23 -14.59 -4.95 -5.72
C ARG A 23 -15.88 -4.42 -6.33
N THR A 24 -15.96 -3.12 -6.61
CA THR A 24 -17.22 -2.47 -6.97
C THR A 24 -17.38 -2.18 -8.46
N TRP A 25 -16.30 -2.28 -9.25
CA TRP A 25 -16.32 -1.96 -10.67
C TRP A 25 -15.81 -3.11 -11.52
N ASP A 26 -16.72 -3.72 -12.29
CA ASP A 26 -16.41 -4.84 -13.19
C ASP A 26 -15.38 -4.50 -14.28
N GLY A 27 -15.25 -3.20 -14.62
CA GLY A 27 -14.28 -2.71 -15.60
C GLY A 27 -12.89 -2.43 -15.03
N PHE A 28 -12.64 -2.73 -13.75
CA PHE A 28 -11.34 -2.50 -13.15
C PHE A 28 -10.26 -3.31 -13.87
N ALA A 29 -9.25 -2.60 -14.38
CA ALA A 29 -8.07 -3.20 -14.97
C ALA A 29 -6.82 -2.45 -14.51
N TRP A 30 -5.76 -3.19 -14.23
CA TRP A 30 -4.43 -2.61 -14.13
C TRP A 30 -4.01 -2.07 -15.49
N ARG A 31 -3.13 -1.07 -15.50
CA ARG A 31 -2.45 -0.66 -16.73
C ARG A 31 -1.73 -1.87 -17.33
N SER A 32 -1.69 -1.96 -18.66
CA SER A 32 -1.07 -3.08 -19.38
C SER A 32 0.42 -3.26 -19.08
N ASP A 33 1.10 -2.20 -18.64
CA ASP A 33 2.51 -2.20 -18.24
C ASP A 33 2.73 -2.58 -16.77
N ASN A 34 1.67 -2.90 -16.03
CA ASN A 34 1.68 -3.16 -14.59
C ASN A 34 2.49 -2.11 -13.81
N TRP A 35 2.39 -0.83 -14.19
CA TRP A 35 3.16 0.25 -13.55
C TRP A 35 2.98 0.32 -12.03
N ILE A 36 1.86 -0.20 -11.51
CA ILE A 36 1.61 -0.35 -10.08
C ILE A 36 2.77 -1.08 -9.38
N ASP A 37 3.35 -2.12 -9.99
CA ASP A 37 4.42 -2.91 -9.40
C ASP A 37 5.70 -2.07 -9.19
N LYS A 38 5.92 -1.08 -10.07
CA LYS A 38 7.03 -0.12 -9.94
C LYS A 38 6.74 0.93 -8.87
N LEU A 39 5.49 1.37 -8.76
CA LEU A 39 5.07 2.32 -7.72
C LEU A 39 5.17 1.70 -6.32
N THR A 40 4.80 0.43 -6.18
CA THR A 40 4.82 -0.31 -4.91
C THR A 40 6.12 -1.06 -4.66
N GLY A 41 7.06 -1.01 -5.60
CA GLY A 41 8.39 -1.65 -5.50
C GLY A 41 8.37 -3.18 -5.53
N SER A 42 7.22 -3.80 -5.82
CA SER A 42 7.03 -5.25 -5.90
C SER A 42 5.70 -5.59 -6.56
N THR A 43 5.53 -6.85 -6.97
CA THR A 43 4.26 -7.38 -7.50
C THR A 43 3.19 -7.62 -6.43
N ARG A 44 3.56 -7.58 -5.14
CA ARG A 44 2.75 -8.09 -4.02
C ARG A 44 1.37 -7.41 -3.94
N VAL A 45 1.33 -6.07 -4.04
CA VAL A 45 0.06 -5.31 -3.96
C VAL A 45 -0.92 -5.76 -5.05
N ARG A 46 -0.46 -5.77 -6.31
CA ARG A 46 -1.28 -6.17 -7.45
C ARG A 46 -1.80 -7.59 -7.30
N THR A 47 -0.91 -8.54 -7.03
CA THR A 47 -1.27 -9.97 -6.97
C THR A 47 -2.18 -10.29 -5.79
N MET A 48 -2.02 -9.62 -4.65
CA MET A 48 -2.90 -9.82 -3.49
C MET A 48 -4.30 -9.26 -3.75
N ILE A 49 -4.40 -8.07 -4.35
CA ILE A 49 -5.69 -7.47 -4.72
C ILE A 49 -6.39 -8.33 -5.79
N ASP A 50 -5.66 -8.82 -6.78
CA ASP A 50 -6.19 -9.75 -7.79
C ASP A 50 -6.65 -11.08 -7.16
N ALA A 51 -6.00 -11.53 -6.09
CA ALA A 51 -6.40 -12.71 -5.31
C ALA A 51 -7.57 -12.45 -4.34
N GLY A 52 -8.11 -11.23 -4.28
CA GLY A 52 -9.26 -10.88 -3.46
C GLY A 52 -8.94 -10.40 -2.04
N ALA A 53 -7.67 -10.22 -1.71
CA ALA A 53 -7.25 -9.73 -0.39
C ALA A 53 -7.90 -8.37 -0.06
N ASP A 54 -8.22 -8.18 1.21
CA ASP A 54 -8.69 -6.90 1.72
C ASP A 54 -7.55 -5.91 1.99
N THR A 55 -7.92 -4.70 2.41
CA THR A 55 -6.94 -3.63 2.66
C THR A 55 -5.96 -3.99 3.76
N ASP A 56 -6.42 -4.61 4.84
CA ASP A 56 -5.60 -4.89 6.00
C ASP A 56 -4.68 -6.08 5.73
N GLU A 57 -5.13 -7.08 4.96
CA GLU A 57 -4.28 -8.17 4.47
C GLU A 57 -3.14 -7.66 3.59
N VAL A 58 -3.45 -6.77 2.63
CA VAL A 58 -2.44 -6.17 1.76
C VAL A 58 -1.43 -5.36 2.58
N VAL A 59 -1.89 -4.53 3.52
CA VAL A 59 -1.02 -3.70 4.37
C VAL A 59 -0.14 -4.51 5.31
N HIS A 60 -0.67 -5.56 5.96
CA HIS A 60 0.11 -6.45 6.80
C HIS A 60 1.26 -7.12 6.03
N GLY A 61 1.12 -7.28 4.71
CA GLY A 61 2.12 -7.88 3.84
C GLY A 61 3.50 -7.20 3.86
N TRP A 62 3.63 -5.94 4.29
CA TRP A 62 4.91 -5.23 4.40
C TRP A 62 5.23 -4.69 5.80
N GLU A 63 4.44 -5.00 6.82
CA GLU A 63 4.67 -4.49 8.17
C GLU A 63 6.02 -4.93 8.74
N ALA A 64 6.41 -6.17 8.49
CA ALA A 64 7.70 -6.71 8.94
C ALA A 64 8.89 -5.94 8.30
N GLU A 65 8.82 -5.67 7.00
CA GLU A 65 9.82 -4.93 6.25
C GLU A 65 9.86 -3.46 6.69
N LEU A 66 8.70 -2.83 6.91
CA LEU A 66 8.59 -1.48 7.44
C LEU A 66 9.17 -1.38 8.85
N ALA A 67 8.92 -2.36 9.71
CA ALA A 67 9.50 -2.43 11.04
C ALA A 67 11.02 -2.56 10.98
N ALA A 68 11.55 -3.39 10.06
CA ALA A 68 12.98 -3.51 9.81
C ALA A 68 13.59 -2.18 9.33
N PHE A 69 12.98 -1.52 8.34
CA PHE A 69 13.42 -0.22 7.85
C PHE A 69 13.39 0.84 8.95
N ARG A 70 12.34 0.88 9.78
CA ARG A 70 12.26 1.78 10.94
C ARG A 70 13.37 1.53 11.96
N ARG A 71 13.87 0.30 12.10
CA ARG A 71 15.05 0.01 12.95
C ARG A 71 16.33 0.54 12.31
N THR A 72 16.55 0.22 11.03
CA THR A 72 17.75 0.66 10.28
C THR A 72 17.85 2.18 10.22
N ARG A 73 16.76 2.88 9.86
CA ARG A 73 16.78 4.34 9.67
C ARG A 73 17.20 5.10 10.92
N ARG A 74 16.93 4.57 12.13
CA ARG A 74 17.26 5.25 13.40
C ARG A 74 18.75 5.52 13.56
N GLN A 75 19.61 4.70 12.95
CA GLN A 75 21.06 4.88 12.99
C GLN A 75 21.54 6.09 12.17
N TYR A 76 20.67 6.62 11.29
CA TYR A 76 21.01 7.64 10.31
C TYR A 76 20.16 8.92 10.45
N LEU A 77 19.30 9.03 11.47
CA LEU A 77 18.48 10.22 11.70
C LEU A 77 19.34 11.36 12.28
N LEU A 78 19.38 12.49 11.57
CA LEU A 78 20.04 13.72 12.04
C LEU A 78 19.09 14.66 12.80
N TYR A 79 17.78 14.43 12.69
CA TYR A 79 16.74 15.25 13.29
C TYR A 79 15.70 14.37 13.98
N ARG A 80 15.05 14.95 14.99
CA ARG A 80 13.94 14.32 15.72
C ARG A 80 12.61 14.64 15.06
#